data_AF-A0A087T924-F1
#
_entry.id   AF-A0A087T924-F1
#
_cell.length_a   1.000
_cell.length_b   1.000
_cell.length_c   1.000
_cell.angle_alpha   90.00
_cell.angle_beta   90.00
_cell.angle_gamma   90.00
#
_symmetry.space_group_name_H-M   'P 1'
#
loop_
_entity.id
_entity.type
_entity.pdbx_description
1 polymer ?
#
loop_
_entity_poly.entity_id
_entity_poly.type
_entity_poly.pdbx_seq_one_letter_code
_entity_poly.pdbx_strand_id
1 'polypeptide(L)'
;MVTSTVYTFPPFSSIAVFSWQGCKLKLKGKTEAAYVSDTLQMIHVHLHACLEERRIKAEAEDVKGPISLVVGPTDVGKSTFCRILLNYAARLGRKP
;
A
#
# COMPACT_ATOMS: atom_id res chain seq x y z
N MET A 1 -8.33 -5.91 4.71
CA MET A 1 -9.61 -5.80 5.44
C MET A 1 -10.09 -7.20 5.73
N VAL A 2 -10.65 -7.43 6.91
CA VAL A 2 -11.18 -8.73 7.32
C VAL A 2 -12.65 -8.80 6.91
N THR A 3 -13.08 -9.97 6.43
CA THR A 3 -14.47 -10.21 6.03
C THR A 3 -15.40 -9.96 7.22
N SER A 4 -16.58 -9.39 6.93
CA SER A 4 -17.62 -9.11 7.92
C SER A 4 -17.21 -8.18 9.08
N THR A 5 -16.09 -7.46 8.95
CA THR A 5 -15.67 -6.44 9.94
C THR A 5 -16.06 -5.05 9.45
N VAL A 6 -16.62 -4.24 10.36
CA VAL A 6 -17.00 -2.85 10.07
C VAL A 6 -15.80 -1.93 10.35
N TYR A 7 -15.44 -1.12 9.35
CA TYR A 7 -14.41 -0.09 9.48
C TYR A 7 -15.08 1.29 9.43
N THR A 8 -14.89 2.08 10.48
CA THR A 8 -15.44 3.44 10.59
C THR A 8 -14.37 4.46 10.23
N PHE A 9 -14.74 5.43 9.41
CA PHE A 9 -13.86 6.52 8.99
C PHE A 9 -14.43 7.87 9.45
N PRO A 10 -13.58 8.79 9.93
CA PRO A 10 -14.05 10.11 10.36
C PRO A 10 -14.52 10.95 9.17
N PRO A 11 -15.32 12.01 9.41
CA PRO A 11 -15.71 12.96 8.37
C PRO A 11 -14.51 13.50 7.59
N PHE A 12 -14.71 13.83 6.31
CA PHE A 12 -13.68 14.36 5.41
C PHE A 12 -12.49 13.43 5.13
N SER A 13 -12.68 12.11 5.33
CA SER A 13 -11.66 11.11 4.96
C SER A 13 -11.74 10.76 3.48
N SER A 14 -10.60 10.84 2.78
CA SER A 14 -10.42 10.28 1.44
C SER A 14 -9.72 8.92 1.53
N ILE A 15 -10.36 7.87 1.01
CA ILE A 15 -9.91 6.48 1.15
C ILE A 15 -10.05 5.78 -0.20
N ALA A 16 -9.05 4.95 -0.51
CA ALA A 16 -9.13 3.99 -1.59
C ALA A 16 -9.09 2.57 -1.01
N VAL A 17 -10.00 1.71 -1.48
CA VAL A 17 -9.99 0.28 -1.17
C VAL A 17 -9.68 -0.47 -2.46
N PHE A 18 -8.64 -1.29 -2.43
CA PHE A 18 -8.19 -2.07 -3.56
C PHE A 18 -8.32 -3.58 -3.27
N SER A 19 -8.70 -4.35 -4.29
CA SER A 19 -8.76 -5.81 -4.22
C SER A 19 -8.07 -6.45 -5.43
N TRP A 20 -7.23 -7.46 -5.18
CA TRP A 20 -6.54 -8.24 -6.20
C TRP A 20 -7.46 -9.24 -6.92
N GLN A 21 -8.40 -9.84 -6.18
CA GLN A 21 -9.25 -10.93 -6.65
C GLN A 21 -10.72 -10.50 -6.82
N GLY A 22 -10.98 -9.19 -6.78
CA GLY A 22 -12.32 -8.64 -6.69
C GLY A 22 -12.86 -8.68 -5.25
N CYS A 23 -13.82 -7.80 -4.93
CA CYS A 23 -14.51 -7.81 -3.65
C CYS A 23 -15.88 -7.12 -3.78
N LYS A 24 -16.78 -7.40 -2.83
CA LYS A 24 -18.03 -6.65 -2.65
C LYS A 24 -17.95 -5.89 -1.33
N LEU A 25 -18.23 -4.60 -1.36
CA LEU A 25 -18.19 -3.73 -0.18
C LEU A 25 -19.57 -3.14 0.06
N LYS A 26 -19.94 -2.98 1.33
CA LYS A 26 -21.15 -2.26 1.74
C LYS A 26 -20.75 -0.95 2.41
N LEU A 27 -21.08 0.16 1.77
CA LEU A 27 -20.89 1.49 2.33
C LEU A 27 -22.14 1.90 3.11
N LYS A 28 -21.95 2.50 4.29
CA LYS A 28 -23.02 3.04 5.14
C LYS A 28 -22.65 4.47 5.56
N GLY A 29 -23.59 5.39 5.43
CA GLY A 29 -23.39 6.80 5.79
C GLY A 29 -23.41 7.73 4.58
N LYS A 30 -23.28 9.04 4.84
CA LYS A 30 -23.24 10.07 3.80
C LYS A 30 -21.84 10.13 3.20
N THR A 31 -21.75 10.01 1.88
CA THR A 31 -20.49 10.11 1.12
C THR A 31 -20.57 11.30 0.17
N GLU A 32 -19.49 12.04 0.03
CA GLU A 32 -19.40 13.13 -0.97
C GLU A 32 -19.22 12.58 -2.38
N ALA A 33 -18.27 11.65 -2.55
CA ALA A 33 -18.05 10.93 -3.80
C ALA A 33 -17.72 9.45 -3.49
N ALA A 34 -18.26 8.54 -4.29
CA ALA A 34 -17.94 7.13 -4.24
C ALA A 34 -17.98 6.56 -5.65
N TYR A 35 -16.84 6.08 -6.15
CA TYR A 35 -16.72 5.51 -7.48
C TYR A 35 -15.68 4.38 -7.49
N VAL A 36 -15.74 3.57 -8.54
CA VAL A 36 -14.76 2.51 -8.80
C VAL A 36 -13.87 2.97 -9.95
N SER A 37 -12.56 2.77 -9.81
CA SER A 37 -11.58 3.17 -10.81
C SER A 37 -10.46 2.14 -10.89
N ASP A 38 -9.98 1.91 -12.11
CA ASP A 38 -8.79 1.11 -12.34
C ASP A 38 -7.54 1.89 -11.94
N THR A 39 -6.66 1.24 -11.19
CA THR A 39 -5.42 1.85 -10.67
C THR A 39 -4.23 0.96 -10.96
N LEU A 40 -3.06 1.58 -11.19
CA LEU A 40 -1.83 0.89 -11.55
C LEU A 40 -1.11 0.27 -10.32
N GLN A 41 -1.81 -0.54 -9.52
CA GLN A 41 -1.25 -1.15 -8.31
C GLN A 41 -0.13 -2.15 -8.59
N MET A 42 -0.08 -2.72 -9.80
CA MET A 42 1.00 -3.62 -10.23
C MET A 42 2.39 -2.99 -10.08
N ILE A 43 2.51 -1.69 -10.33
CA ILE A 43 3.80 -0.97 -10.22
C ILE A 43 4.30 -1.00 -8.77
N HIS A 44 3.41 -0.83 -7.79
CA HIS A 44 3.77 -0.88 -6.37
C HIS A 44 4.28 -2.27 -5.96
N VAL A 45 3.66 -3.33 -6.49
CA VAL A 45 4.08 -4.71 -6.21
C VAL A 45 5.41 -5.03 -6.85
N HIS A 46 5.61 -4.67 -8.12
CA HIS A 46 6.89 -4.88 -8.80
C HIS A 46 8.04 -4.19 -8.07
N LEU A 47 7.85 -2.92 -7.68
CA LEU A 47 8.89 -2.21 -6.93
C LEU A 47 9.16 -2.88 -5.58
N HIS A 48 8.10 -3.29 -4.86
CA HIS A 48 8.27 -4.01 -3.61
C HIS A 48 9.07 -5.30 -3.78
N ALA A 49 8.79 -6.07 -4.83
CA ALA A 49 9.54 -7.29 -5.17
C ALA A 49 11.02 -7.00 -5.44
N CYS A 50 11.34 -5.97 -6.23
CA CYS A 50 12.73 -5.56 -6.47
C CYS A 50 13.46 -5.16 -5.18
N LEU A 51 12.78 -4.45 -4.26
CA LEU A 51 13.36 -4.12 -2.96
C LEU A 51 13.60 -5.37 -2.10
N GLU A 52 12.72 -6.36 -2.20
CA GLU A 52 12.85 -7.61 -1.48
C GLU A 52 14.00 -8.48 -1.99
N GLU A 53 14.18 -8.58 -3.31
CA GLU A 53 15.35 -9.23 -3.90
C GLU A 53 16.66 -8.60 -3.42
N ARG A 54 16.70 -7.27 -3.30
CA ARG A 54 17.87 -6.55 -2.76
C ARG A 54 18.09 -6.85 -1.28
N ARG A 55 17.02 -7.02 -0.48
CA ARG A 55 17.14 -7.44 0.92
C ARG A 55 17.73 -8.83 1.03
N ILE A 56 17.23 -9.78 0.24
CA ILE A 56 17.71 -11.17 0.23
C ILE A 56 19.21 -11.22 -0.12
N LYS A 57 19.63 -10.47 -1.15
CA LYS A 57 21.06 -10.37 -1.51
C LYS A 57 21.90 -9.77 -0.39
N ALA A 58 21.44 -8.67 0.21
CA ALA A 58 22.15 -8.03 1.31
C ALA A 58 22.28 -8.95 2.54
N GLU A 59 21.24 -9.72 2.85
CA GLU A 59 21.23 -10.71 3.94
C GLU A 59 22.22 -11.85 3.68
N ALA A 60 22.33 -12.32 2.43
CA ALA A 60 23.32 -13.34 2.05
C ALA A 60 24.77 -12.85 2.13
N GLU A 61 24.99 -11.54 1.94
CA GLU A 61 26.29 -10.89 2.02
C GLU A 61 26.60 -10.32 3.43
N ASP A 62 25.69 -10.49 4.40
CA ASP A 62 25.75 -9.89 5.76
C ASP A 62 25.96 -8.36 5.75
N VAL A 63 25.31 -7.68 4.81
CA VAL A 63 25.33 -6.22 4.69
C VAL A 63 23.96 -5.60 4.92
N LYS A 64 23.93 -4.29 5.12
CA LYS A 64 22.68 -3.54 5.32
C LYS A 64 21.78 -3.61 4.09
N GLY A 65 20.49 -3.84 4.32
CA GLY A 65 19.45 -3.81 3.28
C GLY A 65 19.30 -2.44 2.58
N PRO A 66 18.51 -2.37 1.50
CA PRO A 66 18.36 -1.17 0.67
C PRO A 66 17.74 0.00 1.43
N ILE A 67 18.32 1.19 1.26
CA ILE A 67 17.76 2.47 1.72
C ILE A 67 17.14 3.17 0.51
N SER A 68 15.86 3.53 0.61
CA SER A 68 15.11 4.16 -0.49
C SER A 68 14.56 5.51 -0.07
N LEU A 69 14.78 6.53 -0.91
CA LEU A 69 14.25 7.88 -0.73
C LEU A 69 13.15 8.12 -1.77
N VAL A 70 11.97 8.55 -1.32
CA VAL A 70 10.85 8.92 -2.19
C VAL A 70 10.76 10.44 -2.29
N VAL A 71 10.93 10.97 -3.49
CA VAL A 71 10.92 12.42 -3.77
C VAL A 71 9.85 12.77 -4.81
N GLY A 72 9.40 14.03 -4.77
CA GLY A 72 8.45 14.57 -5.74
C GLY A 72 7.66 15.75 -5.20
N PRO A 73 6.94 16.49 -6.07
CA PRO A 73 6.15 17.67 -5.71
C PRO A 73 5.07 17.39 -4.64
N THR A 74 4.49 18.43 -4.07
CA THR A 74 3.37 18.31 -3.13
C THR A 74 2.18 17.60 -3.78
N ASP A 75 1.40 16.87 -2.98
CA ASP A 75 0.13 16.21 -3.38
C ASP A 75 0.19 15.12 -4.46
N VAL A 76 1.37 14.56 -4.75
CA VAL A 76 1.51 13.40 -5.68
C VAL A 76 1.35 12.02 -5.02
N GLY A 77 0.84 11.97 -3.78
CA GLY A 77 0.56 10.69 -3.10
C GLY A 77 1.77 9.95 -2.50
N LYS A 78 2.91 10.64 -2.29
CA LYS A 78 4.14 10.05 -1.72
C LYS A 78 3.91 9.29 -0.41
N SER A 79 3.14 9.85 0.52
CA SER A 79 2.85 9.21 1.81
C SER A 79 2.03 7.94 1.64
N THR A 80 1.05 7.94 0.74
CA THR A 80 0.24 6.76 0.40
C THR A 80 1.11 5.67 -0.21
N PHE A 81 1.99 6.04 -1.14
CA PHE A 81 2.94 5.12 -1.77
C PHE A 81 3.87 4.46 -0.75
N CYS A 82 4.52 5.25 0.12
CA CYS A 82 5.35 4.70 1.20
C CYS A 82 4.57 3.75 2.10
N ARG A 83 3.34 4.14 2.48
CA ARG A 83 2.46 3.29 3.31
C ARG A 83 2.15 1.96 2.62
N ILE A 84 1.91 1.94 1.32
CA ILE A 84 1.67 0.70 0.56
C ILE A 84 2.92 -0.20 0.61
N LEU A 85 4.10 0.32 0.29
CA LEU A 85 5.35 -0.45 0.27
C LEU A 85 5.70 -1.02 1.67
N LEU A 86 5.52 -0.23 2.72
CA LEU A 86 5.75 -0.66 4.10
C LEU A 86 4.77 -1.77 4.51
N ASN A 87 3.50 -1.68 4.13
CA ASN A 87 2.51 -2.73 4.41
C ASN A 87 2.83 -4.04 3.67
N TYR A 88 3.36 -3.98 2.44
CA TYR A 88 3.81 -5.20 1.76
C TYR A 88 5.00 -5.84 2.46
N ALA A 89 6.00 -5.05 2.86
CA ALA A 89 7.15 -5.55 3.60
C ALA A 89 6.76 -6.18 4.95
N ALA A 90 5.87 -5.52 5.71
CA ALA A 90 5.37 -6.06 6.96
C ALA A 90 4.60 -7.39 6.77
N ARG A 91 3.86 -7.55 5.67
CA ARG A 91 3.16 -8.81 5.33
C ARG A 91 4.11 -9.95 4.98
N LEU A 92 5.32 -9.66 4.51
CA LEU A 92 6.39 -10.64 4.32
C LEU A 92 7.23 -10.86 5.59
N GLY A 93 6.82 -10.29 6.74
CA GLY A 93 7.53 -10.45 8.01
C GLY A 93 8.79 -9.58 8.14
N ARG A 94 9.04 -8.64 7.21
CA ARG A 94 10.16 -7.70 7.31
C ARG A 94 9.84 -6.57 8.31
N LYS A 95 10.90 -5.96 8.85
CA LYS A 95 10.87 -4.76 9.71
C LYS A 95 11.68 -3.63 9.05
N PRO A 96 11.17 -3.04 7.95
CA PRO A 96 11.87 -2.03 7.18
C PRO A 96 11.98 -0.67 7.89
#